data_AF-A0A7S3HNM7-F1
#
_entry.id   AF-A0A7S3HNM7-F1
#
_cell.length_a   1.000
_cell.length_b   1.000
_cell.length_c   1.000
_cell.angle_alpha   90.00
_cell.angle_beta   90.00
_cell.angle_gamma   90.00
#
_symmetry.space_group_name_H-M   'P 1'
#
loop_
_entity.id
_entity.type
_entity.pdbx_description
1 polymer ?
#
loop_
_entity_poly.entity_id
_entity_poly.type
_entity_poly.pdbx_seq_one_letter_code
_entity_poly.pdbx_strand_id
1 'polypeptide(L)'
;MSFAPLGDNNHETIGNNIHAKVVIKFCSFGLVSTAKWYPAYIIVADGTLKVYDHEDTVKFNPRNTIMEIPLDRQHRCSGWKRKNYKQKGGIPTDFFSFYVMKDSAILGQIRELKIGSHDLQTMENIMRCLEANTHNRT
;
A
#
# COMPACT_ATOMS: atom_id res chain seq x y z
N MET A 1 -19.23 4.01 -6.20
CA MET A 1 -17.79 3.94 -6.56
C MET A 1 -17.49 2.46 -6.78
N SER A 2 -16.84 2.10 -7.90
CA SER A 2 -16.55 0.69 -8.23
C SER A 2 -15.13 0.32 -7.80
N PHE A 3 -14.97 -0.87 -7.25
CA PHE A 3 -13.66 -1.49 -6.99
C PHE A 3 -13.48 -2.62 -7.98
N ALA A 4 -12.27 -2.84 -8.48
CA ALA A 4 -11.96 -4.12 -9.11
C ALA A 4 -11.94 -5.18 -7.98
N PRO A 5 -12.54 -6.37 -8.18
CA PRO A 5 -12.39 -7.44 -7.21
C PRO A 5 -10.91 -7.77 -7.06
N LEU A 6 -10.38 -7.59 -5.85
CA LEU A 6 -9.16 -8.28 -5.45
C LEU A 6 -9.53 -9.77 -5.46
N GLY A 7 -8.84 -10.59 -6.24
CA GLY A 7 -9.02 -12.05 -6.18
C GLY A 7 -8.66 -12.60 -4.79
N ASP A 8 -8.39 -13.90 -4.68
CA ASP A 8 -7.97 -14.49 -3.40
C ASP A 8 -6.81 -13.68 -2.77
N ASN A 9 -7.02 -13.22 -1.53
CA ASN A 9 -6.12 -12.32 -0.80
C ASN A 9 -4.85 -13.08 -0.41
N ASN A 10 -3.93 -13.22 -1.36
CA ASN A 10 -2.64 -13.85 -1.15
C ASN A 10 -1.65 -12.77 -0.71
N HIS A 11 -1.23 -12.85 0.55
CA HIS A 11 -0.01 -12.20 1.01
C HIS A 11 0.97 -13.26 1.52
N GLU A 12 2.25 -13.03 1.28
CA GLU A 12 3.34 -13.87 1.76
C GLU A 12 4.28 -12.99 2.58
N THR A 13 4.52 -13.37 3.83
CA THR A 13 5.44 -12.66 4.74
C THR A 13 6.62 -13.58 5.06
N ILE A 14 7.83 -13.13 4.76
CA ILE A 14 9.08 -13.85 5.06
C ILE A 14 9.97 -12.90 5.85
N GLY A 15 10.10 -13.13 7.16
CA GLY A 15 10.81 -12.22 8.06
C GLY A 15 10.18 -10.82 8.07
N ASN A 16 10.95 -9.81 7.68
CA ASN A 16 10.50 -8.41 7.59
C ASN A 16 10.01 -8.03 6.18
N ASN A 17 9.92 -8.99 5.26
CA ASN A 17 9.51 -8.74 3.89
C ASN A 17 8.08 -9.22 3.67
N ILE A 18 7.34 -8.49 2.84
CA ILE A 18 5.97 -8.87 2.47
C ILE A 18 5.70 -8.61 1.00
N HIS A 19 4.96 -9.54 0.44
CA HIS A 19 4.40 -9.50 -0.90
C HIS A 19 2.88 -9.56 -0.77
N ALA A 20 2.14 -8.63 -1.37
CA ALA A 20 0.69 -8.60 -1.18
C ALA A 20 -0.07 -8.02 -2.38
N LYS A 21 -1.24 -8.60 -2.66
CA LYS A 21 -2.28 -7.99 -3.50
C LYS A 21 -3.05 -6.98 -2.68
N VAL A 22 -3.14 -5.75 -3.18
CA VAL A 22 -3.80 -4.63 -2.51
C VAL A 22 -4.54 -3.79 -3.55
N VAL A 23 -5.35 -2.84 -3.09
CA VAL A 23 -5.68 -1.69 -3.93
C VAL A 23 -5.01 -0.43 -3.40
N ILE A 24 -4.70 0.49 -4.31
CA ILE A 24 -4.01 1.74 -4.00
C ILE A 24 -4.75 2.98 -4.49
N LYS A 25 -4.41 4.11 -3.90
CA LYS A 25 -4.63 5.43 -4.47
C LYS A 25 -3.34 6.23 -4.41
N PHE A 26 -2.99 6.84 -5.53
CA PHE A 26 -1.87 7.76 -5.59
C PHE A 26 -2.22 9.05 -4.86
N CYS A 27 -1.20 9.61 -4.20
CA CYS A 27 -1.29 10.93 -3.60
C CYS A 27 -0.33 11.87 -4.33
N SER A 28 -0.74 13.13 -4.53
CA SER A 28 0.09 14.18 -5.11
C SER A 28 0.03 15.37 -4.17
N PHE A 29 1.20 15.88 -3.75
CA PHE A 29 1.31 16.98 -2.78
C PHE A 29 0.51 16.76 -1.49
N GLY A 30 0.48 15.53 -0.97
CA GLY A 30 -0.23 15.18 0.27
C GLY A 30 -1.75 15.01 0.14
N LEU A 31 -2.32 15.17 -1.06
CA LEU A 31 -3.73 14.95 -1.36
C LEU A 31 -3.91 13.67 -2.19
N VAL A 32 -4.98 12.92 -1.94
CA VAL A 32 -5.33 11.76 -2.76
C VAL A 32 -5.72 12.26 -4.16
N SER A 33 -4.90 11.97 -5.16
CA SER A 33 -5.07 12.48 -6.52
C SER A 33 -6.01 11.61 -7.37
N THR A 34 -6.36 10.39 -6.90
CA THR A 34 -7.27 9.50 -7.62
C THR A 34 -8.61 9.28 -6.91
N ALA A 35 -9.70 9.46 -7.66
CA ALA A 35 -11.04 9.12 -7.19
C ALA A 35 -11.26 7.61 -7.09
N LYS A 36 -10.61 6.82 -7.95
CA LYS A 36 -10.72 5.36 -8.02
C LYS A 36 -9.60 4.66 -7.26
N TRP A 37 -9.91 3.46 -6.77
CA TRP A 37 -8.92 2.51 -6.27
C TRP A 37 -8.42 1.67 -7.43
N TYR A 38 -7.12 1.38 -7.45
CA TYR A 38 -6.49 0.57 -8.49
C TYR A 38 -5.96 -0.71 -7.86
N PRO A 39 -6.23 -1.90 -8.41
CA PRO A 39 -5.54 -3.11 -7.99
C PRO A 39 -4.05 -2.95 -8.25
N ALA A 40 -3.25 -3.45 -7.32
CA ALA A 40 -1.80 -3.42 -7.39
C ALA A 40 -1.23 -4.63 -6.64
N TYR A 41 0.00 -4.97 -7.00
CA TYR A 41 0.82 -5.89 -6.24
C TYR A 41 1.96 -5.11 -5.62
N ILE A 42 2.18 -5.26 -4.31
CA ILE A 42 3.24 -4.56 -3.61
C ILE A 42 4.28 -5.53 -3.08
N ILE A 43 5.52 -5.06 -3.02
CA ILE A 43 6.63 -5.72 -2.34
C ILE A 43 7.25 -4.72 -1.39
N VAL A 44 7.36 -5.08 -0.11
CA VAL A 44 8.17 -4.37 0.86
C VAL A 44 9.34 -5.27 1.21
N ALA A 45 10.53 -4.89 0.75
CA ALA A 45 11.77 -5.61 1.01
C ALA A 45 12.95 -4.65 0.84
N ASP A 46 14.07 -4.96 1.48
CA ASP A 46 15.36 -4.28 1.29
C ASP A 46 15.26 -2.75 1.42
N GLY A 47 14.49 -2.27 2.41
CA GLY A 47 14.34 -0.84 2.65
C GLY A 47 13.58 -0.10 1.55
N THR A 48 12.77 -0.81 0.74
CA THR A 48 12.01 -0.21 -0.37
C THR A 48 10.60 -0.77 -0.44
N LEU A 49 9.62 0.09 -0.68
CA LEU A 49 8.28 -0.31 -1.11
C LEU A 49 8.20 -0.17 -2.63
N LYS A 50 7.96 -1.28 -3.32
CA LYS A 50 7.75 -1.34 -4.76
C LYS A 50 6.29 -1.65 -5.07
N VAL A 51 5.76 -0.99 -6.09
CA VAL A 51 4.38 -1.11 -6.51
C VAL A 51 4.33 -1.53 -7.98
N TYR A 52 3.59 -2.60 -8.25
CA TYR A 52 3.37 -3.18 -9.56
C TYR A 52 1.88 -3.15 -9.90
N ASP A 53 1.56 -3.18 -11.18
CA ASP A 53 0.19 -3.32 -11.69
C ASP A 53 -0.37 -4.72 -11.40
N HIS A 54 0.46 -5.76 -11.54
CA HIS A 54 0.09 -7.15 -11.32
C HIS A 54 1.26 -7.97 -10.74
N GLU A 55 0.91 -9.11 -10.14
CA GLU A 55 1.89 -10.08 -9.61
C GLU A 55 2.82 -10.62 -10.71
N ASP A 56 2.29 -10.86 -11.90
CA ASP A 56 3.05 -11.42 -13.02
C ASP A 56 4.17 -10.47 -13.50
N THR A 57 3.97 -9.16 -13.36
CA THR A 57 5.00 -8.15 -13.68
C THR A 57 6.25 -8.37 -12.85
N VAL A 58 6.13 -8.82 -11.61
CA VAL A 58 7.29 -9.16 -10.76
C VAL A 58 8.10 -10.32 -11.36
N LYS A 59 7.42 -11.32 -11.91
CA LYS A 59 8.05 -12.53 -12.47
C LYS A 59 8.72 -12.26 -13.81
N PHE A 60 8.04 -11.52 -14.69
CA PHE A 60 8.48 -11.33 -16.08
C PHE A 60 9.26 -10.03 -16.31
N ASN A 61 9.00 -8.99 -15.53
CA ASN A 61 9.65 -7.68 -15.68
C ASN A 61 9.80 -6.96 -14.32
N PRO A 62 10.64 -7.47 -13.40
CA PRO A 62 10.74 -6.98 -12.03
C PRO A 62 11.20 -5.51 -11.90
N ARG A 63 11.78 -4.94 -12.96
CA ARG A 63 12.22 -3.53 -13.02
C ARG A 63 11.10 -2.58 -13.48
N ASN A 64 10.00 -3.10 -14.00
CA ASN A 64 8.87 -2.29 -14.46
C ASN A 64 7.89 -2.02 -13.32
N THR A 65 8.36 -1.24 -12.35
CA THR A 65 7.54 -0.76 -11.23
C THR A 65 6.74 0.47 -11.63
N ILE A 66 5.51 0.59 -11.12
CA ILE A 66 4.71 1.82 -11.24
C ILE A 66 5.30 2.91 -10.34
N MET A 67 5.74 2.51 -9.15
CA MET A 67 6.25 3.40 -8.12
C MET A 67 7.22 2.65 -7.23
N GLU A 68 8.31 3.32 -6.85
CA GLU A 68 9.24 2.88 -5.82
C GLU A 68 9.38 3.96 -4.76
N ILE A 69 9.21 3.59 -3.50
CA ILE A 69 9.37 4.47 -2.35
C ILE A 69 10.55 3.93 -1.53
N PRO A 70 11.73 4.59 -1.57
CA PRO A 70 12.83 4.27 -0.69
C PRO A 70 12.41 4.56 0.75
N LEU A 71 12.31 3.52 1.57
CA LEU A 71 11.93 3.64 2.96
C LEU A 71 13.14 4.12 3.75
N ASP A 72 13.00 5.27 4.40
CA ASP A 72 14.02 5.87 5.26
C ASP A 72 13.38 6.25 6.62
N ARG A 73 14.17 6.78 7.56
CA ARG A 73 13.70 7.13 8.90
C ARG A 73 12.64 8.24 8.95
N GLN A 74 12.39 8.92 7.84
CA GLN A 74 11.33 9.93 7.72
C GLN A 74 9.99 9.32 7.30
N HIS A 75 9.98 8.05 6.88
CA HIS A 75 8.77 7.38 6.46
C HIS A 75 8.08 6.65 7.62
N ARG A 76 6.75 6.66 7.58
CA ARG A 76 5.89 5.97 8.54
C ARG A 76 4.53 5.65 7.95
N CYS A 77 3.84 4.70 8.56
CA CYS A 77 2.44 4.44 8.28
C CYS A 77 1.54 5.36 9.11
N SER A 78 0.43 5.81 8.52
CA SER A 78 -0.69 6.30 9.34
C SER A 78 -1.35 5.12 10.06
N GLY A 79 -2.10 5.38 11.14
CA GLY A 79 -3.06 4.38 11.64
C GLY A 79 -4.04 3.95 10.55
N TRP A 80 -4.42 2.68 10.53
CA TRP A 80 -5.41 2.18 9.57
C TRP A 80 -6.82 2.70 9.90
N LYS A 81 -7.66 2.82 8.87
CA LYS A 81 -9.07 3.20 8.98
C LYS A 81 -9.94 2.19 8.24
N ARG A 82 -10.97 1.68 8.91
CA ARG A 82 -12.06 0.92 8.28
C ARG A 82 -13.01 1.88 7.58
N LYS A 83 -13.35 1.55 6.34
CA LYS A 83 -14.36 2.23 5.53
C LYS A 83 -15.32 1.20 5.02
N ASN A 84 -16.60 1.47 5.20
CA ASN A 84 -17.64 0.65 4.60
C ASN A 84 -17.95 1.23 3.23
N TYR A 85 -17.74 0.43 2.18
CA TYR A 85 -18.15 0.81 0.83
C TYR A 85 -19.31 -0.05 0.39
N LYS A 86 -20.37 0.61 -0.09
CA LYS A 86 -21.52 -0.05 -0.70
C LYS A 86 -21.44 0.15 -2.21
N GLN A 87 -21.16 -0.92 -2.95
CA GLN A 87 -21.38 -0.90 -4.40
C GLN A 87 -22.89 -0.84 -4.64
N LYS A 88 -23.35 -0.15 -5.70
CA LYS A 88 -24.79 0.03 -5.96
C LYS A 88 -25.42 -1.36 -6.21
N GLY A 89 -26.23 -1.83 -5.25
CA GLY A 89 -26.83 -3.18 -5.28
C GLY A 89 -25.99 -4.31 -4.69
N GLY A 90 -24.79 -4.03 -4.16
CA GLY A 90 -23.90 -5.04 -3.59
C GLY A 90 -23.96 -5.15 -2.06
N ILE A 91 -23.40 -6.25 -1.54
CA ILE A 91 -23.16 -6.45 -0.10
C ILE A 91 -22.12 -5.41 0.35
N PRO A 92 -22.36 -4.66 1.45
CA PRO A 92 -21.37 -3.75 2.01
C PRO A 92 -20.07 -4.50 2.27
N THR A 93 -18.96 -4.05 1.70
CA THR A 93 -17.66 -4.65 1.94
C THR A 93 -16.84 -3.71 2.80
N ASP A 94 -16.34 -4.24 3.91
CA ASP A 94 -15.38 -3.53 4.72
C ASP A 94 -14.05 -3.43 3.99
N PHE A 95 -13.43 -2.27 4.16
CA PHE A 95 -12.22 -1.93 3.47
C PHE A 95 -11.31 -1.16 4.43
N PHE A 96 -10.14 -1.72 4.69
CA PHE A 96 -9.14 -1.15 5.58
C PHE A 96 -8.12 -0.39 4.75
N SER A 97 -7.71 0.79 5.21
CA SER A 97 -6.70 1.58 4.50
C SER A 97 -5.83 2.41 5.41
N PHE A 98 -4.57 2.60 5.03
CA PHE A 98 -3.64 3.55 5.66
C PHE A 98 -2.88 4.34 4.58
N TYR A 99 -2.15 5.36 5.01
CA TYR A 99 -1.22 6.11 4.16
C TYR A 99 0.22 5.77 4.51
N VAL A 100 1.05 5.58 3.49
CA VAL A 100 2.50 5.73 3.58
C VAL A 100 2.77 7.22 3.56
N MET A 101 3.47 7.71 4.58
CA MET A 101 3.75 9.12 4.77
C MET A 101 5.24 9.36 4.91
N LYS A 102 5.70 10.52 4.47
CA LYS A 102 7.06 11.02 4.65
C LYS A 102 7.05 12.35 5.38
N ASP A 103 7.92 12.50 6.37
CA ASP A 103 8.13 13.76 7.05
C ASP A 103 8.92 14.73 6.17
N SER A 104 8.33 15.90 5.90
CA SER A 104 8.97 17.01 5.21
C SER A 104 9.20 18.16 6.17
N ALA A 105 10.40 18.73 6.15
CA ALA A 105 10.74 19.92 6.94
C ALA A 105 9.89 21.16 6.57
N ILE A 106 9.37 21.20 5.34
CA ILE A 106 8.66 22.38 4.79
C ILE A 106 7.14 22.18 4.84
N LEU A 107 6.66 21.01 4.42
CA LEU A 107 5.21 20.75 4.24
C LEU A 107 4.61 19.89 5.36
N GLY A 108 5.40 19.52 6.38
CA GLY A 108 4.99 18.57 7.39
C GLY A 108 4.86 17.15 6.83
N GLN A 109 3.90 16.37 7.33
CA GLN A 109 3.68 14.99 6.86
C GLN A 109 3.06 14.97 5.46
N ILE A 110 3.82 14.49 4.47
CA ILE A 110 3.34 14.28 3.10
C ILE A 110 2.81 12.86 2.99
N ARG A 111 1.61 12.70 2.43
CA ARG A 111 1.06 11.38 2.05
C ARG A 111 1.53 11.05 0.64
N GLU A 112 2.23 9.94 0.49
CA GLU A 112 2.79 9.50 -0.81
C GLU A 112 1.90 8.47 -1.49
N LEU A 113 1.44 7.49 -0.72
CA LEU A 113 0.61 6.40 -1.22
C LEU A 113 -0.45 6.02 -0.21
N LYS A 114 -1.66 5.74 -0.70
CA LYS A 114 -2.70 5.10 0.10
C LYS A 114 -2.82 3.65 -0.28
N ILE A 115 -2.74 2.75 0.69
CA ILE A 115 -2.87 1.31 0.51
C ILE A 115 -4.14 0.85 1.20
N GLY A 116 -4.83 -0.13 0.63
CA GLY A 116 -5.93 -0.78 1.31
C GLY A 116 -6.19 -2.21 0.87
N SER A 117 -6.92 -2.92 1.71
CA SER A 117 -7.32 -4.32 1.54
C SER A 117 -8.65 -4.59 2.24
N HIS A 118 -9.29 -5.69 1.88
CA HIS A 118 -10.46 -6.22 2.59
C HIS A 118 -10.07 -7.02 3.84
N ASP A 119 -8.80 -7.43 3.95
CA ASP A 119 -8.28 -8.18 5.09
C ASP A 119 -7.45 -7.28 6.02
N LEU A 120 -7.89 -7.17 7.28
CA LEU A 120 -7.17 -6.41 8.30
C LEU A 120 -5.79 -7.02 8.60
N GLN A 121 -5.67 -8.36 8.60
CA GLN A 121 -4.42 -9.02 8.93
C GLN A 121 -3.34 -8.69 7.89
N THR A 122 -3.69 -8.75 6.60
CA THR A 122 -2.85 -8.29 5.50
C THR A 122 -2.38 -6.85 5.74
N MET A 123 -3.30 -5.95 6.11
CA MET A 123 -2.96 -4.54 6.32
C MET A 123 -1.98 -4.34 7.48
N GLU A 124 -2.20 -5.01 8.61
CA GLU A 124 -1.31 -4.93 9.77
C GLU A 124 0.07 -5.52 9.49
N ASN A 125 0.14 -6.61 8.72
CA ASN A 125 1.41 -7.20 8.29
C ASN A 125 2.17 -6.26 7.36
N ILE A 126 1.50 -5.61 6.39
CA ILE A 126 2.14 -4.60 5.52
C ILE A 126 2.70 -3.45 6.37
N MET A 127 1.90 -2.91 7.29
CA MET A 127 2.35 -1.82 8.16
C MET A 127 3.58 -2.22 8.99
N ARG A 128 3.58 -3.42 9.57
CA ARG A 128 4.73 -3.94 10.34
C ARG A 128 6.00 -4.04 9.48
N CYS A 129 5.89 -4.59 8.27
CA CYS A 129 7.02 -4.72 7.35
C CYS A 129 7.54 -3.35 6.88
N LEU A 130 6.66 -2.37 6.63
CA LEU A 130 7.06 -1.01 6.29
C LEU A 130 7.88 -0.38 7.43
N GLU A 131 7.38 -0.43 8.66
CA GLU A 131 8.09 0.12 9.83
C GLU A 131 9.43 -0.59 10.08
N ALA A 132 9.50 -1.91 9.93
CA ALA A 132 10.76 -2.65 10.03
C ALA A 132 11.78 -2.21 8.96
N ASN A 133 11.31 -1.90 7.75
CA ASN A 133 12.18 -1.50 6.64
C ASN A 133 12.59 -0.02 6.66
N THR A 134 11.90 0.85 7.40
CA THR A 134 12.30 2.26 7.58
C THR A 134 13.43 2.42 8.60
N HIS A 135 13.50 1.53 9.60
CA HIS A 135 14.43 1.63 10.72
C HIS A 135 15.80 0.97 10.44
N ASN A 136 15.88 0.10 9.43
CA ASN A 136 17.09 -0.67 9.11
C ASN A 136 18.08 0.06 8.19
N ARG A 137 17.83 1.32 7.80
CA ARG A 137 18.81 2.17 7.09
C ARG A 137 19.63 2.99 8.10
N THR A 138 20.91 2.66 8.21
CA THR A 138 21.95 3.40 8.93
C THR A 138 22.68 4.35 8.00
#